data_AF-A0A3D1RDG2-F1
#
_entry.id   AF-A0A3D1RDG2-F1
#
_cell.length_a   1.000
_cell.length_b   1.000
_cell.length_c   1.000
_cell.angle_alpha   90.00
_cell.angle_beta   90.00
_cell.angle_gamma   90.00
#
_symmetry.space_group_name_H-M   'P 1'
#
loop_
_entity.id
_entity.type
_entity.pdbx_description
1 polymer ?
#
loop_
_entity_poly.entity_id
_entity_poly.type
_entity_poly.pdbx_seq_one_letter_code
_entity_poly.pdbx_strand_id
1 'polypeptide(L)'
;YLTGGKAQFNNYEGLVKNIPGIQIVDETRWRAPRQTVWGLSDLDLLLEADSLLALQQKPFFAIIHTSNNQRPYQLPAAAQSIQFPQYPIETLRQNGFESEDEFRSFVYADYCYDQFIRSARQQAYFKNTVFVFVGDHGLEGDASAVYSKVWTDQRLSEVHVPLLFYAPALLKPEKRKETVSQIDVLPSIASLMQQPFTNTALGRDLFNNHPREHAAFIMYHGGGWIGVVNDDFYYRKNIKGLNEELVPISGKPATDSIKKHLSELTEAIYQTSRWLLMHNKPG
;
A
#
# COMPACT_ATOMS: atom_id res chain seq x y z
N TYR A 1 -9.37 -2.38 -13.36
CA TYR A 1 -8.07 -1.75 -13.09
C TYR A 1 -8.03 -0.43 -13.83
N LEU A 2 -7.97 0.67 -13.09
CA LEU A 2 -8.11 2.04 -13.58
C LEU A 2 -6.78 2.76 -13.27
N THR A 3 -6.12 3.34 -14.27
CA THR A 3 -4.86 4.08 -14.08
C THR A 3 -4.83 5.33 -14.94
N GLY A 4 -4.20 6.39 -14.44
CA GLY A 4 -4.04 7.64 -15.16
C GLY A 4 -2.95 7.59 -16.23
N GLY A 5 -2.04 6.61 -16.17
CA GLY A 5 -0.93 6.43 -17.10
C GLY A 5 -1.14 5.29 -18.10
N LYS A 6 -0.06 4.86 -18.75
CA LYS A 6 -0.07 3.71 -19.67
C LYS A 6 -0.09 2.40 -18.89
N ALA A 7 -1.04 1.51 -19.19
CA ALA A 7 -1.08 0.19 -18.56
C ALA A 7 0.13 -0.69 -18.91
N GLN A 8 0.83 -0.43 -20.02
CA GLN A 8 2.03 -1.18 -20.42
C GLN A 8 3.24 -0.90 -19.52
N PHE A 9 3.25 0.24 -18.82
CA PHE A 9 4.35 0.60 -17.94
C PHE A 9 4.56 -0.48 -16.88
N ASN A 10 5.81 -0.85 -16.61
CA ASN A 10 6.19 -1.96 -15.71
C ASN A 10 5.48 -3.29 -15.99
N ASN A 11 4.99 -3.52 -17.22
CA ASN A 11 4.25 -4.70 -17.60
C ASN A 11 2.96 -4.95 -16.76
N TYR A 12 2.34 -3.89 -16.22
CA TYR A 12 1.08 -4.04 -15.46
C TYR A 12 -0.01 -4.68 -16.31
N GLU A 13 -0.11 -4.30 -17.58
CA GLU A 13 -1.06 -4.90 -18.52
C GLU A 13 -0.85 -6.41 -18.65
N GLY A 14 0.40 -6.86 -18.82
CA GLY A 14 0.73 -8.28 -18.94
C GLY A 14 0.40 -9.07 -17.68
N LEU A 15 0.58 -8.48 -16.49
CA LEU A 15 0.22 -9.10 -15.22
C LEU A 15 -1.30 -9.15 -15.03
N VAL A 16 -1.96 -8.00 -15.12
CA VAL A 16 -3.37 -7.81 -14.78
C VAL A 16 -4.28 -8.57 -15.74
N LYS A 17 -3.94 -8.66 -17.03
CA LYS A 17 -4.74 -9.41 -18.03
C LYS A 17 -4.90 -10.90 -17.73
N ASN A 18 -4.11 -11.47 -16.81
CA ASN A 18 -4.30 -12.85 -16.37
C ASN A 18 -5.51 -13.04 -15.45
N ILE A 19 -6.18 -11.95 -15.02
CA ILE A 19 -7.39 -11.99 -14.21
C ILE A 19 -8.61 -12.07 -15.15
N PRO A 20 -9.37 -13.19 -15.19
CA PRO A 20 -10.52 -13.32 -16.06
C PRO A 20 -11.57 -12.23 -15.81
N GLY A 21 -12.07 -11.62 -16.89
CA GLY A 21 -13.10 -10.58 -16.81
C GLY A 21 -12.59 -9.20 -16.35
N ILE A 22 -11.29 -9.03 -16.11
CA ILE A 22 -10.74 -7.73 -15.75
C ILE A 22 -10.89 -6.73 -16.90
N GLN A 23 -11.32 -5.52 -16.57
CA GLN A 23 -11.32 -4.39 -17.48
C GLN A 23 -10.16 -3.47 -17.12
N ILE A 24 -9.39 -3.07 -18.14
CA ILE A 24 -8.29 -2.11 -18.00
C ILE A 24 -8.73 -0.80 -18.64
N VAL A 25 -8.64 0.28 -17.88
CA VAL A 25 -8.85 1.65 -18.36
C VAL A 25 -7.57 2.43 -18.05
N ASP A 26 -6.94 2.94 -19.10
CA ASP A 26 -5.67 3.66 -19.06
C ASP A 26 -5.82 5.05 -19.68
N GLU A 27 -4.71 5.80 -19.77
CA GLU A 27 -4.70 7.18 -20.28
C GLU A 27 -5.39 7.39 -21.64
N THR A 28 -5.55 6.34 -22.46
CA THR A 28 -6.16 6.44 -23.79
C THR A 28 -7.69 6.47 -23.76
N ARG A 29 -8.31 6.15 -22.63
CA ARG A 29 -9.76 5.97 -22.49
C ARG A 29 -10.44 7.03 -21.63
N TRP A 30 -9.68 7.85 -20.93
CA TRP A 30 -10.22 8.94 -20.12
C TRP A 30 -10.52 10.17 -20.98
N ARG A 31 -11.44 11.03 -20.50
CA ARG A 31 -11.74 12.30 -21.18
C ARG A 31 -10.72 13.37 -20.85
N ALA A 32 -10.24 13.39 -19.61
CA ALA A 32 -9.24 14.32 -19.14
C ALA A 32 -7.90 14.08 -19.86
N PRO A 33 -7.21 15.16 -20.26
CA PRO A 33 -5.95 15.04 -20.96
C PRO A 33 -4.83 14.62 -20.00
N ARG A 34 -3.76 14.07 -20.58
CA ARG A 34 -2.50 13.88 -19.87
C ARG A 34 -1.94 15.23 -19.40
N GLN A 35 -1.59 15.33 -18.12
CA GLN A 35 -1.08 16.56 -17.51
C GLN A 35 0.38 16.44 -17.04
N THR A 36 0.86 15.22 -16.79
CA THR A 36 2.21 14.99 -16.26
C THR A 36 2.95 13.91 -17.05
N VAL A 37 4.22 13.68 -16.71
CA VAL A 37 5.00 12.54 -17.22
C VAL A 37 4.46 11.18 -16.76
N TRP A 38 3.56 11.15 -15.78
CA TRP A 38 2.95 9.93 -15.26
C TRP A 38 1.55 9.66 -15.81
N GLY A 39 0.90 10.66 -16.40
CA GLY A 39 -0.43 10.51 -16.99
C GLY A 39 -1.37 11.68 -16.70
N LEU A 40 -2.63 11.35 -16.51
CA LEU A 40 -3.66 12.26 -15.99
C LEU A 40 -3.28 12.80 -14.60
N SER A 41 -4.01 13.83 -14.14
CA SER A 41 -4.00 14.17 -12.72
C SER A 41 -4.78 13.13 -11.91
N ASP A 42 -4.38 12.88 -10.67
CA ASP A 42 -5.03 11.93 -9.76
C ASP A 42 -6.44 12.42 -9.41
N LEU A 43 -6.65 13.74 -9.36
CA LEU A 43 -7.98 14.32 -9.22
C LEU A 43 -8.90 13.91 -10.38
N ASP A 44 -8.44 14.11 -11.62
CA ASP A 44 -9.23 13.74 -12.81
C ASP A 44 -9.48 12.24 -12.87
N LEU A 45 -8.43 11.44 -12.62
CA LEU A 45 -8.51 9.98 -12.58
C LEU A 45 -9.57 9.52 -11.58
N LEU A 46 -9.55 10.04 -10.35
CA LEU A 46 -10.47 9.63 -9.29
C LEU A 46 -11.91 10.09 -9.57
N LEU A 47 -12.13 11.30 -10.10
CA LEU A 47 -13.47 11.79 -10.41
C LEU A 47 -14.09 11.10 -11.65
N GLU A 48 -13.28 10.80 -12.67
CA GLU A 48 -13.74 9.99 -13.80
C GLU A 48 -13.95 8.52 -13.41
N ALA A 49 -13.11 7.97 -12.53
CA ALA A 49 -13.33 6.65 -11.96
C ALA A 49 -14.64 6.61 -11.16
N ASP A 50 -14.91 7.58 -10.29
CA ASP A 50 -16.21 7.72 -9.59
C ASP A 50 -17.38 7.70 -10.57
N SER A 51 -17.30 8.49 -11.63
CA SER A 51 -18.32 8.52 -12.69
C SER A 51 -18.53 7.15 -13.35
N LEU A 52 -17.46 6.41 -13.62
CA LEU A 52 -17.53 5.07 -14.21
C LEU A 52 -18.13 4.04 -13.24
N LEU A 53 -17.78 4.14 -11.96
CA LEU A 53 -18.29 3.27 -10.90
C LEU A 53 -19.77 3.53 -10.62
N ALA A 54 -20.22 4.79 -10.71
CA ALA A 54 -21.63 5.18 -10.57
C ALA A 54 -22.56 4.54 -11.61
N LEU A 55 -22.02 4.12 -12.76
CA LEU A 55 -22.80 3.43 -13.80
C LEU A 55 -22.99 1.94 -13.53
N GLN A 56 -22.24 1.36 -12.58
CA GLN A 56 -22.28 -0.08 -12.33
C GLN A 56 -23.59 -0.49 -11.64
N GLN A 57 -24.27 -1.46 -12.23
CA GLN A 57 -25.54 -2.02 -11.71
C GLN A 57 -25.37 -3.33 -10.94
N LYS A 58 -24.17 -3.91 -10.96
CA LYS A 58 -23.80 -5.15 -10.28
C LYS A 58 -22.67 -4.86 -9.28
N PRO A 59 -22.46 -5.72 -8.26
CA PRO A 59 -21.27 -5.65 -7.44
C PRO A 59 -20.01 -5.60 -8.30
N PHE A 60 -19.06 -4.74 -7.93
CA PHE A 60 -17.83 -4.53 -8.67
C PHE A 60 -16.62 -4.63 -7.73
N PHE A 61 -15.47 -4.92 -8.32
CA PHE A 61 -14.16 -4.79 -7.69
C PHE A 61 -13.29 -3.92 -8.59
N ALA A 62 -12.79 -2.81 -8.04
CA ALA A 62 -11.99 -1.86 -8.77
C ALA A 62 -10.70 -1.56 -8.01
N ILE A 63 -9.60 -1.52 -8.76
CA ILE A 63 -8.30 -0.99 -8.31
C ILE A 63 -8.10 0.28 -9.10
N ILE A 64 -7.91 1.40 -8.40
CA ILE A 64 -7.54 2.70 -8.96
C ILE A 64 -6.08 2.94 -8.57
N HIS A 65 -5.21 3.13 -9.56
CA HIS A 65 -3.79 3.31 -9.37
C HIS A 65 -3.42 4.77 -9.69
N THR A 66 -3.18 5.55 -8.63
CA THR A 66 -2.71 6.94 -8.66
C THR A 66 -1.25 7.04 -9.08
N SER A 67 -0.82 8.22 -9.55
CA SER A 67 0.48 8.37 -10.19
C SER A 67 1.17 9.72 -10.00
N ASN A 68 0.51 10.74 -9.41
CA ASN A 68 1.14 12.05 -9.26
C ASN A 68 2.16 12.14 -8.13
N ASN A 69 2.00 11.32 -7.07
CA ASN A 69 2.94 11.28 -5.95
C ASN A 69 4.23 10.52 -6.31
N GLN A 70 4.88 10.93 -7.39
CA GLN A 70 6.04 10.28 -7.95
C GLN A 70 7.04 11.32 -8.47
N ARG A 71 8.33 11.09 -8.25
CA ARG A 71 9.43 11.94 -8.76
C ARG A 71 9.23 12.25 -10.25
N PRO A 72 9.39 13.51 -10.72
CA PRO A 72 9.93 14.65 -10.01
C PRO A 72 8.91 15.46 -9.19
N TYR A 73 7.78 14.86 -8.76
CA TYR A 73 6.73 15.50 -7.97
C TYR A 73 6.08 16.70 -8.68
N GLN A 74 5.99 16.63 -10.00
CA GLN A 74 5.35 17.67 -10.82
C GLN A 74 3.85 17.73 -10.50
N LEU A 75 3.43 18.84 -9.92
CA LEU A 75 2.02 19.10 -9.67
C LEU A 75 1.25 19.41 -10.98
N PRO A 76 0.06 18.83 -11.18
CA PRO A 76 -0.78 19.12 -12.34
C PRO A 76 -1.45 20.49 -12.23
N ALA A 77 -2.05 20.98 -13.33
CA ALA A 77 -2.77 22.26 -13.33
C ALA A 77 -3.95 22.25 -12.33
N ALA A 78 -4.56 21.08 -12.11
CA ALA A 78 -5.59 20.85 -11.10
C ALA A 78 -5.16 21.20 -9.66
N ALA A 79 -3.85 21.28 -9.37
CA ALA A 79 -3.33 21.65 -8.06
C ALA A 79 -3.30 23.16 -7.81
N GLN A 80 -3.53 24.01 -8.82
CA GLN A 80 -3.43 25.48 -8.69
C GLN A 80 -4.46 26.08 -7.73
N SER A 81 -5.59 25.40 -7.50
CA SER A 81 -6.65 25.83 -6.58
C SER A 81 -6.36 25.47 -5.11
N ILE A 82 -5.26 24.75 -4.83
CA ILE A 82 -4.95 24.25 -3.49
C ILE A 82 -4.03 25.24 -2.79
N GLN A 83 -4.42 25.61 -1.58
CA GLN A 83 -3.53 26.32 -0.67
C GLN A 83 -2.61 25.31 0.02
N PHE A 84 -1.35 25.29 -0.40
CA PHE A 84 -0.33 24.45 0.24
C PHE A 84 0.12 25.07 1.56
N PRO A 85 0.17 24.28 2.65
CA PRO A 85 0.82 24.73 3.87
C PRO A 85 2.32 24.92 3.62
N GLN A 86 2.91 25.94 4.25
CA GLN A 86 4.32 26.26 4.11
C GLN A 86 5.06 25.95 5.41
N TYR A 87 6.17 25.24 5.28
CA TYR A 87 7.05 24.89 6.39
C TYR A 87 8.51 25.18 6.00
N PRO A 88 9.37 25.54 6.96
CA PRO A 88 10.81 25.58 6.73
C PRO A 88 11.31 24.21 6.21
N ILE A 89 12.26 24.21 5.29
CA ILE A 89 12.79 22.98 4.69
C ILE A 89 13.43 22.07 5.75
N GLU A 90 13.99 22.63 6.82
CA GLU A 90 14.52 21.88 7.96
C GLU A 90 13.42 21.11 8.68
N THR A 91 12.24 21.71 8.85
CA THR A 91 11.08 21.03 9.44
C THR A 91 10.60 19.90 8.55
N LEU A 92 10.55 20.11 7.23
CA LEU A 92 10.19 19.08 6.27
C LEU A 92 11.17 17.89 6.33
N ARG A 93 12.48 18.16 6.32
CA ARG A 93 13.53 17.14 6.40
C ARG A 93 13.49 16.34 7.69
N GLN A 94 13.26 17.00 8.83
CA GLN A 94 13.10 16.32 10.12
C GLN A 94 11.89 15.37 10.15
N ASN A 95 10.89 15.61 9.29
CA ASN A 95 9.69 14.79 9.17
C ASN A 95 9.72 13.86 7.94
N GLY A 96 10.91 13.62 7.36
CA GLY A 96 11.13 12.60 6.34
C GLY A 96 10.96 13.06 4.90
N PHE A 97 10.63 14.33 4.64
CA PHE A 97 10.52 14.85 3.28
C PHE A 97 11.88 15.34 2.75
N GLU A 98 12.23 14.98 1.52
CA GLU A 98 13.46 15.40 0.86
C GLU A 98 13.36 16.84 0.31
N SER A 99 12.14 17.27 -0.04
CA SER A 99 11.87 18.55 -0.70
C SER A 99 10.48 19.11 -0.41
N GLU A 100 10.29 20.41 -0.68
CA GLU A 100 8.97 21.04 -0.67
C GLU A 100 8.03 20.46 -1.74
N ASP A 101 8.56 20.12 -2.92
CA ASP A 101 7.76 19.55 -4.01
C ASP A 101 7.21 18.17 -3.64
N GLU A 102 8.02 17.32 -3.00
CA GLU A 102 7.56 16.06 -2.44
C GLU A 102 6.42 16.28 -1.44
N PHE A 103 6.65 17.14 -0.44
CA PHE A 103 5.63 17.45 0.57
C PHE A 103 4.32 17.93 -0.06
N ARG A 104 4.40 18.85 -1.02
CA ARG A 104 3.22 19.34 -1.75
C ARG A 104 2.54 18.25 -2.57
N SER A 105 3.29 17.28 -3.10
CA SER A 105 2.72 16.12 -3.79
C SER A 105 1.89 15.23 -2.86
N PHE A 106 2.35 15.02 -1.62
CA PHE A 106 1.56 14.32 -0.60
C PHE A 106 0.31 15.11 -0.19
N VAL A 107 0.41 16.43 -0.02
CA VAL A 107 -0.77 17.30 0.22
C VAL A 107 -1.77 17.24 -0.94
N TYR A 108 -1.27 17.21 -2.18
CA TYR A 108 -2.11 17.06 -3.37
C TYR A 108 -2.83 15.71 -3.39
N ALA A 109 -2.14 14.61 -3.06
CA ALA A 109 -2.74 13.28 -2.99
C ALA A 109 -3.87 13.22 -1.95
N ASP A 110 -3.65 13.76 -0.74
CA ASP A 110 -4.67 13.86 0.30
C ASP A 110 -5.91 14.65 -0.16
N TYR A 111 -5.70 15.81 -0.80
CA TYR A 111 -6.77 16.60 -1.40
C TYR A 111 -7.57 15.79 -2.43
N CYS A 112 -6.91 15.03 -3.30
CA CYS A 112 -7.57 14.21 -4.31
C CYS A 112 -8.46 13.12 -3.68
N TYR A 113 -8.00 12.50 -2.59
CA TYR A 113 -8.80 11.52 -1.86
C TYR A 113 -10.02 12.15 -1.16
N ASP A 114 -9.88 13.35 -0.59
CA ASP A 114 -11.03 14.10 -0.04
C ASP A 114 -12.07 14.39 -1.14
N GLN A 115 -11.64 14.89 -2.30
CA GLN A 115 -12.55 15.15 -3.42
C GLN A 115 -13.23 13.88 -3.93
N PHE A 116 -12.48 12.77 -4.07
CA PHE A 116 -13.02 11.48 -4.46
C PHE A 116 -14.10 11.00 -3.49
N ILE A 117 -13.83 10.99 -2.19
CA ILE A 117 -14.81 10.55 -1.19
C ILE A 117 -16.01 11.50 -1.12
N ARG A 118 -15.84 12.81 -1.29
CA ARG A 118 -16.96 13.77 -1.38
C ARG A 118 -17.85 13.51 -2.59
N SER A 119 -17.26 13.20 -3.74
CA SER A 119 -18.00 12.84 -4.96
C SER A 119 -18.72 11.50 -4.76
N ALA A 120 -17.99 10.47 -4.32
CA ALA A 120 -18.53 9.14 -4.08
C ALA A 120 -19.70 9.17 -3.08
N ARG A 121 -19.64 9.98 -2.02
CA ARG A 121 -20.75 10.16 -1.04
C ARG A 121 -22.09 10.53 -1.67
N GLN A 122 -22.10 11.13 -2.85
CA GLN A 122 -23.31 11.50 -3.58
C GLN A 122 -23.86 10.35 -4.44
N GLN A 123 -23.08 9.29 -4.65
CA GLN A 123 -23.43 8.16 -5.50
C GLN A 123 -24.19 7.07 -4.74
N ALA A 124 -25.04 6.34 -5.46
CA ALA A 124 -25.87 5.27 -4.90
C ALA A 124 -25.03 4.12 -4.32
N TYR A 125 -23.84 3.85 -4.86
CA TYR A 125 -23.00 2.73 -4.46
C TYR A 125 -22.29 2.95 -3.10
N PHE A 126 -22.15 4.20 -2.64
CA PHE A 126 -21.29 4.58 -1.51
C PHE A 126 -21.58 3.82 -0.21
N LYS A 127 -22.87 3.72 0.16
CA LYS A 127 -23.27 3.07 1.41
C LYS A 127 -22.99 1.56 1.44
N ASN A 128 -22.81 0.95 0.27
CA ASN A 128 -22.56 -0.48 0.12
C ASN A 128 -21.19 -0.74 -0.53
N THR A 129 -20.20 0.09 -0.22
CA THR A 129 -18.84 -0.05 -0.75
C THR A 129 -17.82 0.03 0.37
N VAL A 130 -16.85 -0.87 0.33
CA VAL A 130 -15.64 -0.79 1.14
C VAL A 130 -14.55 -0.14 0.31
N PHE A 131 -14.17 1.08 0.67
CA PHE A 131 -13.01 1.75 0.09
C PHE A 131 -11.76 1.29 0.85
N VAL A 132 -10.73 0.87 0.13
CA VAL A 132 -9.45 0.47 0.75
C VAL A 132 -8.35 1.35 0.20
N PHE A 133 -7.80 2.19 1.05
CA PHE A 133 -6.63 3.01 0.74
C PHE A 133 -5.40 2.28 1.26
N VAL A 134 -4.44 2.01 0.38
CA VAL A 134 -3.19 1.34 0.71
C VAL A 134 -2.05 2.03 -0.02
N GLY A 135 -0.99 2.42 0.70
CA GLY A 135 0.25 2.86 0.06
C GLY A 135 0.97 1.67 -0.55
N ASP A 136 1.59 1.84 -1.72
CA ASP A 136 2.34 0.81 -2.43
C ASP A 136 3.74 0.60 -1.83
N HIS A 137 4.42 1.69 -1.46
CA HIS A 137 5.64 1.68 -0.66
C HIS A 137 5.85 3.03 0.03
N GLY A 138 6.74 3.07 1.02
CA GLY A 138 7.22 4.31 1.63
C GLY A 138 8.41 4.90 0.86
N LEU A 139 8.98 5.97 1.40
CA LEU A 139 10.17 6.64 0.86
C LEU A 139 11.31 6.59 1.87
N GLU A 140 12.53 6.63 1.36
CA GLU A 140 13.72 6.80 2.18
C GLU A 140 13.70 8.21 2.78
N GLY A 141 14.01 8.33 4.06
CA GLY A 141 13.94 9.61 4.75
C GLY A 141 14.25 9.50 6.23
N ASP A 142 14.52 10.64 6.86
CA ASP A 142 14.68 10.72 8.30
C ASP A 142 13.29 10.61 8.97
N ALA A 143 13.08 9.51 9.68
CA ALA A 143 11.83 9.23 10.36
C ALA A 143 11.94 9.45 11.87
N SER A 144 13.05 10.02 12.35
CA SER A 144 13.39 10.12 13.78
C SER A 144 12.50 11.08 14.57
N ALA A 145 11.78 11.99 13.88
CA ALA A 145 10.76 12.82 14.53
C ALA A 145 9.52 12.02 14.97
N VAL A 146 9.27 10.86 14.36
CA VAL A 146 8.06 10.05 14.60
C VAL A 146 8.39 8.70 15.23
N TYR A 147 9.51 8.10 14.84
CA TYR A 147 9.92 6.76 15.26
C TYR A 147 11.31 6.76 15.89
N SER A 148 11.63 5.72 16.67
CA SER A 148 12.99 5.54 17.18
C SER A 148 14.00 5.40 16.04
N LYS A 149 15.26 5.80 16.26
CA LYS A 149 16.35 5.76 15.27
C LYS A 149 16.47 4.44 14.48
N VAL A 150 16.14 3.31 15.11
CA VAL A 150 16.10 1.98 14.47
C VAL A 150 15.25 1.96 13.19
N TRP A 151 14.15 2.72 13.12
CA TRP A 151 13.28 2.75 11.95
C TRP A 151 13.98 3.33 10.73
N THR A 152 14.77 4.39 10.92
CA THR A 152 15.59 4.96 9.85
C THR A 152 16.80 4.08 9.54
N ASP A 153 17.51 3.60 10.57
CA ASP A 153 18.72 2.78 10.38
C ASP A 153 18.44 1.44 9.66
N GLN A 154 17.26 0.86 9.92
CA GLN A 154 16.80 -0.39 9.31
C GLN A 154 15.84 -0.16 8.13
N ARG A 155 15.62 1.10 7.73
CA ARG A 155 14.75 1.49 6.60
C ARG A 155 13.30 1.03 6.73
N LEU A 156 12.81 0.80 7.96
CA LEU A 156 11.45 0.33 8.23
C LEU A 156 10.37 1.35 7.81
N SER A 157 10.70 2.64 7.81
CA SER A 157 9.79 3.68 7.30
C SER A 157 9.45 3.51 5.81
N GLU A 158 10.32 2.87 5.03
CA GLU A 158 10.10 2.61 3.59
C GLU A 158 9.06 1.53 3.31
N VAL A 159 8.70 0.74 4.33
CA VAL A 159 7.72 -0.35 4.20
C VAL A 159 6.51 -0.15 5.13
N HIS A 160 6.49 0.94 5.90
CA HIS A 160 5.37 1.29 6.76
C HIS A 160 4.46 2.30 6.07
N VAL A 161 3.48 1.75 5.35
CA VAL A 161 2.55 2.48 4.49
C VAL A 161 1.17 2.61 5.14
N PRO A 162 0.38 3.64 4.79
CA PRO A 162 -0.99 3.75 5.26
C PRO A 162 -1.84 2.58 4.77
N LEU A 163 -2.72 2.08 5.63
CA LEU A 163 -3.80 1.14 5.31
C LEU A 163 -5.08 1.62 6.00
N LEU A 164 -6.11 1.93 5.21
CA LEU A 164 -7.41 2.37 5.71
C LEU A 164 -8.53 1.63 4.99
N PHE A 165 -9.30 0.85 5.74
CA PHE A 165 -10.61 0.34 5.32
C PHE A 165 -11.66 1.38 5.70
N TYR A 166 -12.24 2.06 4.71
CA TYR A 166 -13.24 3.09 4.89
C TYR A 166 -14.59 2.63 4.31
N ALA A 167 -15.53 2.34 5.20
CA ALA A 167 -16.90 1.96 4.85
C ALA A 167 -17.83 2.39 5.98
N PRO A 168 -18.13 3.69 6.13
CA PRO A 168 -18.76 4.23 7.34
C PRO A 168 -20.18 3.70 7.62
N ALA A 169 -20.85 3.12 6.62
CA ALA A 169 -22.14 2.45 6.79
C ALA A 169 -22.04 0.97 7.20
N LEU A 170 -20.86 0.36 7.07
CA LEU A 170 -20.63 -1.09 7.25
C LEU A 170 -19.64 -1.40 8.38
N LEU A 171 -18.67 -0.53 8.64
CA LEU A 171 -17.59 -0.72 9.59
C LEU A 171 -17.68 0.30 10.73
N LYS A 172 -17.39 -0.17 11.94
CA LYS A 172 -17.19 0.70 13.10
C LYS A 172 -15.77 1.30 13.04
N PRO A 173 -15.59 2.58 13.43
CA PRO A 173 -14.25 3.15 13.53
C PRO A 173 -13.39 2.37 14.53
N GLU A 174 -12.19 1.99 14.11
CA GLU A 174 -11.22 1.27 14.93
C GLU A 174 -9.80 1.68 14.54
N LYS A 175 -8.90 1.77 15.53
CA LYS A 175 -7.46 1.91 15.29
C LYS A 175 -6.76 0.65 15.75
N ARG A 176 -6.08 0.00 14.82
CA ARG A 176 -5.31 -1.23 15.01
C ARG A 176 -3.81 -0.92 15.01
N LYS A 177 -3.03 -1.70 15.75
CA LYS A 177 -1.60 -1.43 16.01
C LYS A 177 -0.70 -2.62 15.70
N GLU A 178 -1.30 -3.78 15.50
CA GLU A 178 -0.60 -4.97 15.07
C GLU A 178 0.11 -4.74 13.74
N THR A 179 1.27 -5.37 13.62
CA THR A 179 2.02 -5.47 12.38
C THR A 179 1.22 -6.31 11.41
N VAL A 180 0.98 -5.79 10.22
CA VAL A 180 0.27 -6.43 9.11
C VAL A 180 1.07 -6.24 7.81
N SER A 181 0.75 -7.01 6.78
CA SER A 181 1.41 -6.92 5.48
C SER A 181 0.43 -6.59 4.36
N GLN A 182 0.90 -6.00 3.27
CA GLN A 182 0.07 -5.76 2.07
C GLN A 182 -0.58 -7.03 1.53
N ILE A 183 0.05 -8.20 1.70
CA ILE A 183 -0.54 -9.49 1.30
C ILE A 183 -1.82 -9.83 2.10
N ASP A 184 -2.01 -9.23 3.28
CA ASP A 184 -3.18 -9.42 4.15
C ASP A 184 -4.40 -8.65 3.62
N VAL A 185 -4.21 -7.68 2.73
CA VAL A 185 -5.29 -6.81 2.22
C VAL A 185 -6.34 -7.62 1.45
N LEU A 186 -5.92 -8.48 0.51
CA LEU A 186 -6.84 -9.25 -0.32
C LEU A 186 -7.75 -10.21 0.49
N PRO A 187 -7.23 -11.10 1.36
CA PRO A 187 -8.09 -11.96 2.17
C PRO A 187 -8.97 -11.17 3.15
N SER A 188 -8.52 -10.00 3.61
CA SER A 188 -9.34 -9.11 4.45
C SER A 188 -10.51 -8.50 3.69
N ILE A 189 -10.29 -8.04 2.45
CA ILE A 189 -11.37 -7.58 1.57
C ILE A 189 -12.36 -8.73 1.32
N ALA A 190 -11.87 -9.93 1.03
CA ALA A 190 -12.72 -11.10 0.76
C ALA A 190 -13.61 -11.46 1.95
N SER A 191 -13.08 -11.38 3.18
CA SER A 191 -13.83 -11.58 4.41
C SER A 191 -14.95 -10.55 4.61
N LEU A 192 -14.69 -9.28 4.30
CA LEU A 192 -15.71 -8.21 4.34
C LEU A 192 -16.85 -8.39 3.33
N MET A 193 -16.63 -9.14 2.24
CA MET A 193 -17.69 -9.45 1.27
C MET A 193 -18.71 -10.46 1.79
N GLN A 194 -18.49 -11.06 2.97
CA GLN A 194 -19.37 -12.05 3.60
C GLN A 194 -19.70 -13.26 2.70
N GLN A 195 -18.78 -13.62 1.81
CA GLN A 195 -18.87 -14.81 0.98
C GLN A 195 -17.79 -15.81 1.39
N PRO A 196 -18.09 -17.14 1.39
CA PRO A 196 -17.06 -18.15 1.59
C PRO A 196 -15.98 -18.02 0.52
N PHE A 197 -14.72 -18.00 0.93
CA PHE A 197 -13.58 -17.97 0.03
C PHE A 197 -12.50 -18.96 0.50
N THR A 198 -11.74 -19.49 -0.45
CA THR A 198 -10.52 -20.24 -0.16
C THR A 198 -9.34 -19.32 -0.40
N ASN A 199 -8.56 -19.05 0.64
CA ASN A 199 -7.34 -18.28 0.50
C ASN A 199 -6.17 -19.21 0.16
N THR A 200 -5.72 -19.17 -1.11
CA THR A 200 -4.51 -19.86 -1.57
C THR A 200 -3.28 -18.94 -1.58
N ALA A 201 -3.43 -17.69 -1.11
CA ALA A 201 -2.33 -16.75 -0.92
C ALA A 201 -1.76 -16.83 0.51
N LEU A 202 -0.64 -16.13 0.73
CA LEU A 202 0.08 -16.13 2.02
C LEU A 202 -0.55 -15.22 3.07
N GLY A 203 -1.34 -14.23 2.64
CA GLY A 203 -1.90 -13.24 3.55
C GLY A 203 -2.91 -13.83 4.53
N ARG A 204 -3.16 -13.12 5.62
CA ARG A 204 -4.18 -13.45 6.62
C ARG A 204 -5.35 -12.47 6.55
N ASP A 205 -6.52 -12.97 6.89
CA ASP A 205 -7.70 -12.13 7.08
C ASP A 205 -7.57 -11.36 8.40
N LEU A 206 -7.51 -10.03 8.31
CA LEU A 206 -7.40 -9.13 9.44
C LEU A 206 -8.72 -9.04 10.23
N PHE A 207 -9.87 -9.33 9.64
CA PHE A 207 -11.18 -9.29 10.31
C PHE A 207 -11.55 -10.61 11.00
N ASN A 208 -10.67 -11.61 10.90
CA ASN A 208 -10.85 -12.86 11.61
C ASN A 208 -10.41 -12.74 13.08
N ASN A 209 -11.20 -13.30 13.99
CA ASN A 209 -10.91 -13.30 15.43
C ASN A 209 -9.93 -14.41 15.87
N HIS A 210 -9.42 -15.22 14.92
CA HIS A 210 -8.41 -16.22 15.22
C HIS A 210 -7.01 -15.60 15.21
N PRO A 211 -6.29 -15.60 16.35
CA PRO A 211 -4.99 -14.97 16.44
C PRO A 211 -3.99 -15.68 15.52
N ARG A 212 -3.44 -14.91 14.58
CA ARG A 212 -2.24 -15.29 13.81
C ARG A 212 -1.12 -14.35 14.20
N GLU A 213 0.10 -14.87 14.18
CA GLU A 213 1.31 -14.09 14.49
C GLU A 213 1.35 -12.78 13.68
N HIS A 214 1.53 -11.65 14.39
CA HIS A 214 1.71 -10.34 13.79
C HIS A 214 3.06 -10.29 13.09
N ALA A 215 3.05 -10.33 11.77
CA ALA A 215 4.26 -10.40 10.98
C ALA A 215 4.07 -9.73 9.62
N ALA A 216 5.13 -9.09 9.14
CA ALA A 216 5.28 -8.68 7.75
C ALA A 216 6.66 -9.09 7.25
N PHE A 217 6.69 -9.75 6.09
CA PHE A 217 7.93 -10.11 5.42
C PHE A 217 8.47 -8.90 4.65
N ILE A 218 9.76 -8.63 4.82
CA ILE A 218 10.46 -7.53 4.16
C ILE A 218 11.60 -8.11 3.32
N MET A 219 11.76 -7.58 2.10
CA MET A 219 12.89 -7.91 1.24
C MET A 219 13.50 -6.62 0.69
N TYR A 220 14.79 -6.42 0.93
CA TYR A 220 15.59 -5.40 0.27
C TYR A 220 16.48 -6.06 -0.78
N HIS A 221 16.16 -5.82 -2.05
CA HIS A 221 16.89 -6.40 -3.18
C HIS A 221 18.37 -6.02 -3.19
N GLY A 222 18.69 -4.78 -2.81
CA GLY A 222 20.06 -4.31 -2.63
C GLY A 222 20.76 -5.11 -1.53
N GLY A 223 21.77 -5.89 -1.92
CA GLY A 223 22.50 -6.76 -0.98
C GLY A 223 21.82 -8.09 -0.66
N GLY A 224 20.55 -8.30 -1.05
CA GLY A 224 19.84 -9.56 -0.84
C GLY A 224 19.47 -9.81 0.62
N TRP A 225 18.86 -8.82 1.27
CA TRP A 225 18.35 -8.96 2.64
C TRP A 225 16.90 -9.39 2.63
N ILE A 226 16.57 -10.39 3.45
CA ILE A 226 15.21 -10.85 3.72
C ILE A 226 14.98 -10.87 5.22
N GLY A 227 13.74 -10.65 5.65
CA GLY A 227 13.45 -10.58 7.07
C GLY A 227 11.96 -10.57 7.37
N VAL A 228 11.65 -10.63 8.66
CA VAL A 228 10.30 -10.46 9.19
C VAL A 228 10.34 -9.43 10.30
N VAL A 229 9.42 -8.48 10.20
CA VAL A 229 9.09 -7.56 11.29
C VAL A 229 7.81 -8.04 11.98
N ASN A 230 7.80 -7.99 13.30
CA ASN A 230 6.60 -8.09 14.14
C ASN A 230 6.47 -6.83 15.01
N ASP A 231 5.52 -6.84 15.95
CA ASP A 231 5.22 -5.68 16.81
C ASP A 231 6.41 -5.20 17.64
N ASP A 232 7.39 -6.07 17.87
CA ASP A 232 8.48 -5.85 18.83
C ASP A 232 9.87 -5.91 18.22
N PHE A 233 10.06 -6.63 17.13
CA PHE A 233 11.36 -7.02 16.59
C PHE A 233 11.37 -7.04 15.07
N TYR A 234 12.51 -6.69 14.50
CA TYR A 234 12.86 -6.95 13.10
C TYR A 234 14.02 -7.93 13.05
N TYR A 235 13.78 -9.12 12.51
CA TYR A 235 14.84 -10.04 12.13
C TYR A 235 15.14 -9.89 10.65
N ARG A 236 16.42 -9.86 10.28
CA ARG A 236 16.83 -9.94 8.87
C ARG A 236 18.11 -10.74 8.69
N LYS A 237 18.24 -11.35 7.52
CA LYS A 237 19.43 -12.09 7.09
C LYS A 237 19.73 -11.87 5.62
N ASN A 238 20.98 -12.07 5.26
CA ASN A 238 21.39 -12.16 3.87
C ASN A 238 20.92 -13.50 3.27
N ILE A 239 20.38 -13.50 2.05
CA ILE A 239 19.95 -14.73 1.35
C ILE A 239 21.08 -15.74 1.14
N LYS A 240 22.34 -15.29 1.14
CA LYS A 240 23.54 -16.15 1.05
C LYS A 240 24.01 -16.68 2.41
N GLY A 241 23.31 -16.34 3.50
CA GLY A 241 23.66 -16.76 4.86
C GLY A 241 24.91 -16.07 5.44
N LEU A 242 25.35 -14.97 4.83
CA LEU A 242 26.60 -14.30 5.23
C LEU A 242 26.47 -13.56 6.56
N ASN A 243 25.33 -12.91 6.80
CA ASN A 243 25.05 -12.09 7.98
C ASN A 243 23.58 -12.22 8.37
N GLU A 244 23.29 -12.07 9.66
CA GLU A 244 21.94 -11.96 10.21
C GLU A 244 21.94 -11.10 11.48
N GLU A 245 20.80 -10.46 11.76
CA GLU A 245 20.61 -9.62 12.94
C GLU A 245 19.17 -9.67 13.44
N LEU A 246 19.01 -9.49 14.75
CA LEU A 246 17.73 -9.28 15.42
C LEU A 246 17.75 -7.89 16.05
N VAL A 247 16.81 -7.04 15.68
CA VAL A 247 16.75 -5.65 16.08
C VAL A 247 15.47 -5.41 16.88
N PRO A 248 15.56 -5.01 18.17
CA PRO A 248 14.41 -4.55 18.93
C PRO A 248 13.83 -3.24 18.37
N ILE A 249 12.51 -3.18 18.21
CA ILE A 249 11.76 -2.01 17.73
C ILE A 249 10.96 -1.37 18.87
N SER A 250 10.36 -2.19 19.74
CA SER A 250 9.54 -1.72 20.87
C SER A 250 10.32 -1.54 22.17
N GLY A 251 11.64 -1.77 22.15
CA GLY A 251 12.52 -1.74 23.32
C GLY A 251 12.52 -3.02 24.17
N LYS A 252 11.77 -4.06 23.77
CA LYS A 252 11.82 -5.36 24.44
C LYS A 252 13.20 -6.03 24.24
N PRO A 253 13.69 -6.78 25.25
CA PRO A 253 14.99 -7.44 25.14
C PRO A 253 14.96 -8.55 24.08
N ALA A 254 15.94 -8.54 23.20
CA ALA A 254 16.18 -9.62 22.24
C ALA A 254 16.67 -10.88 22.98
N THR A 255 16.22 -12.05 22.52
CA THR A 255 16.69 -13.35 23.01
C THR A 255 17.01 -14.29 21.84
N ASP A 256 17.86 -15.28 22.07
CA ASP A 256 18.18 -16.29 21.05
C ASP A 256 16.95 -17.07 20.58
N SER A 257 15.98 -17.30 21.48
CA SER A 257 14.71 -17.95 21.12
C SER A 257 13.89 -17.12 20.15
N ILE A 258 13.82 -15.80 20.36
CA ILE A 258 13.12 -14.87 19.45
C ILE A 258 13.83 -14.84 18.10
N LYS A 259 15.17 -14.74 18.11
CA LYS A 259 15.98 -14.72 16.89
C LYS A 259 15.77 -15.99 16.08
N LYS A 260 15.80 -17.16 16.73
CA LYS A 260 15.58 -18.46 16.08
C LYS A 260 14.20 -18.55 15.44
N HIS A 261 13.14 -18.21 16.19
CA HIS A 261 11.76 -18.24 15.67
C HIS A 261 11.58 -17.34 14.45
N LEU A 262 12.04 -16.08 14.52
CA LEU A 262 11.91 -15.16 13.40
C LEU A 262 12.79 -15.55 12.20
N SER A 263 13.93 -16.22 12.43
CA SER A 263 14.74 -16.81 11.37
C SER A 263 14.01 -17.92 10.63
N GLU A 264 13.39 -18.85 11.38
CA GLU A 264 12.60 -19.95 10.83
C GLU A 264 11.38 -19.42 10.06
N LEU A 265 10.67 -18.42 10.62
CA LEU A 265 9.55 -17.78 9.95
C LEU A 265 9.96 -17.06 8.66
N THR A 266 11.08 -16.34 8.68
CA THR A 266 11.64 -15.67 7.50
C THR A 266 11.93 -16.68 6.39
N GLU A 267 12.56 -17.81 6.72
CA GLU A 267 12.85 -18.87 5.75
C GLU A 267 11.56 -19.53 5.25
N ALA A 268 10.61 -19.81 6.14
CA ALA A 268 9.34 -20.42 5.79
C ALA A 268 8.56 -19.55 4.79
N ILE A 269 8.44 -18.24 5.03
CA ILE A 269 7.76 -17.32 4.10
C ILE A 269 8.53 -17.24 2.77
N TYR A 270 9.85 -17.11 2.83
CA TYR A 270 10.68 -17.04 1.63
C TYR A 270 10.56 -18.29 0.75
N GLN A 271 10.70 -19.49 1.32
CA GLN A 271 10.60 -20.73 0.54
C GLN A 271 9.17 -21.02 0.09
N THR A 272 8.17 -20.70 0.92
CA THR A 272 6.76 -20.88 0.55
C THR A 272 6.37 -19.96 -0.61
N SER A 273 6.77 -18.69 -0.58
CA SER A 273 6.52 -17.76 -1.68
C SER A 273 7.14 -18.24 -3.00
N ARG A 274 8.38 -18.75 -2.96
CA ARG A 274 9.04 -19.35 -4.13
C ARG A 274 8.32 -20.60 -4.62
N TRP A 275 7.87 -21.45 -3.71
CA TRP A 275 7.16 -22.67 -4.05
C TRP A 275 5.81 -22.36 -4.71
N LEU A 276 5.05 -21.40 -4.17
CA LEU A 276 3.74 -21.00 -4.68
C LEU A 276 3.81 -20.46 -6.12
N LEU A 277 4.88 -19.77 -6.51
CA LEU A 277 5.05 -19.30 -7.90
C LEU A 277 4.98 -20.44 -8.93
N MET A 278 5.39 -21.65 -8.56
CA MET A 278 5.44 -22.81 -9.47
C MET A 278 4.31 -23.81 -9.23
N HIS A 279 3.64 -23.77 -8.08
CA HIS A 279 2.71 -24.81 -7.64
C HIS A 279 1.31 -24.29 -7.27
N ASN A 280 1.11 -22.97 -7.24
CA ASN A 280 -0.20 -22.38 -7.00
C ASN A 280 -0.99 -22.26 -8.30
N LYS A 281 -1.62 -23.36 -8.72
CA LYS A 281 -2.48 -23.36 -9.91
C LYS A 281 -3.73 -22.51 -9.64
N PRO A 282 -4.23 -21.74 -10.63
CA PRO A 282 -5.52 -21.08 -10.53
C PRO A 282 -6.60 -22.10 -10.16
N GLY A 283 -7.39 -21.78 -9.13
CA GLY A 283 -8.55 -22.57 -8.71
C GLY A 283 -9.76 -22.38 -9.61
#